data_AF-A0AAN1EMT0-F1
#
_entry.id   AF-A0AAN1EMT0-F1
#
_cell.length_a   1.000
_cell.length_b   1.000
_cell.length_c   1.000
_cell.angle_alpha   90.00
_cell.angle_beta   90.00
_cell.angle_gamma   90.00
#
_symmetry.space_group_name_H-M   'P 1'
#
loop_
_entity.id
_entity.type
_entity.pdbx_description
1 polymer ?
#
loop_
_entity_poly.entity_id
_entity_poly.type
_entity_poly.pdbx_seq_one_letter_code
_entity_poly.pdbx_strand_id
1 'polypeptide(L)'
;MGCAPRGARRFPIYRPEHWAFSDTGLFYGDVLGAESHIFGYEVDGLDYEIHDGLPYPTATSKAPEGTEILAIGMAAQMEWTADMAAEDSGLLNEIYENGELLFGEATPEKVEKLKRGNGMIVSFKRGEGEVFHAGSCEWVAGLLRSDPMVEQVTSNVLKRYLRRG
;
A
#
# COMPACT_ATOMS: atom_id res chain seq x y z
N MET A 1 -0.97 -20.20 7.40
CA MET A 1 -2.15 -19.32 7.53
C MET A 1 -1.70 -17.86 7.54
N GLY A 2 -2.56 -16.95 7.09
CA GLY A 2 -2.36 -15.50 7.12
C GLY A 2 -2.74 -14.82 5.80
N CYS A 3 -2.87 -13.49 5.79
CA CYS A 3 -3.33 -12.72 4.62
C CYS A 3 -2.37 -12.72 3.42
N ALA A 4 -1.08 -12.94 3.65
CA ALA A 4 -0.10 -13.21 2.59
C ALA A 4 1.06 -14.02 3.19
N PRO A 5 0.85 -15.32 3.45
CA PRO A 5 1.70 -16.08 4.37
C PRO A 5 3.13 -16.24 3.83
N ARG A 6 3.31 -16.18 2.51
CA ARG A 6 4.61 -16.17 1.83
C ARG A 6 4.76 -15.00 0.86
N GLY A 7 3.98 -13.93 1.08
CA GLY A 7 3.97 -12.75 0.23
C GLY A 7 5.24 -11.92 0.34
N ALA A 8 5.39 -10.93 -0.53
CA ALA A 8 6.56 -10.07 -0.55
C ALA A 8 6.73 -9.27 0.75
N ARG A 9 5.63 -8.85 1.40
CA ARG A 9 5.61 -8.11 2.68
C ARG A 9 6.54 -6.88 2.68
N ARG A 10 6.53 -6.14 1.57
CA ARG A 10 7.38 -4.98 1.29
C ARG A 10 6.74 -4.14 0.20
N PHE A 11 7.31 -2.96 -0.07
CA PHE A 11 6.88 -2.08 -1.15
C PHE A 11 7.81 -2.20 -2.37
N PRO A 12 7.47 -3.01 -3.39
CA PRO A 12 8.07 -2.92 -4.72
C PRO A 12 7.92 -1.53 -5.34
N ILE A 13 9.04 -0.95 -5.78
CA ILE A 13 9.12 0.42 -6.30
C ILE A 13 8.82 0.44 -7.81
N TYR A 14 7.93 1.34 -8.23
CA TYR A 14 7.55 1.55 -9.63
C TYR A 14 8.03 2.89 -10.19
N ARG A 15 8.24 3.91 -9.35
CA ARG A 15 8.67 5.26 -9.78
C ARG A 15 9.86 5.75 -8.95
N PRO A 16 11.04 5.12 -9.06
CA PRO A 16 12.21 5.48 -8.25
C PRO A 16 12.71 6.91 -8.48
N GLU A 17 12.35 7.54 -9.62
CA GLU A 17 12.72 8.91 -9.96
C GLU A 17 11.94 9.96 -9.14
N HIS A 18 10.88 9.56 -8.43
CA HIS A 18 10.12 10.46 -7.59
C HIS A 18 11.01 11.01 -6.46
N TRP A 19 10.88 12.30 -6.17
CA TRP A 19 11.75 13.03 -5.22
C TRP A 19 11.79 12.40 -3.82
N ALA A 20 10.74 11.67 -3.43
CA ALA A 20 10.68 10.99 -2.14
C ALA A 20 11.76 9.90 -2.01
N PHE A 21 12.19 9.29 -3.12
CA PHE A 21 13.20 8.24 -3.13
C PHE A 21 14.62 8.74 -3.44
N SER A 22 14.82 10.06 -3.56
CA SER A 22 16.17 10.61 -3.77
C SER A 22 17.13 10.16 -2.67
N ASP A 23 18.37 9.83 -3.07
CA ASP A 23 19.45 9.37 -2.19
C ASP A 23 19.18 8.04 -1.45
N THR A 24 18.13 7.30 -1.80
CA THR A 24 17.88 5.96 -1.24
C THR A 24 18.66 4.86 -1.96
N GLY A 25 19.05 5.10 -3.22
CA GLY A 25 19.65 4.09 -4.09
C GLY A 25 18.67 3.06 -4.64
N LEU A 26 17.36 3.26 -4.47
CA LEU A 26 16.31 2.38 -5.00
C LEU A 26 16.14 2.56 -6.52
N PHE A 27 15.97 1.45 -7.22
CA PHE A 27 15.63 1.40 -8.65
C PHE A 27 14.26 0.75 -8.88
N TYR A 28 13.82 0.75 -10.14
CA TYR A 28 12.57 0.11 -10.55
C TYR A 28 12.60 -1.39 -10.26
N GLY A 29 11.60 -1.88 -9.52
CA GLY A 29 11.48 -3.27 -9.09
C GLY A 29 12.20 -3.59 -7.76
N ASP A 30 13.01 -2.67 -7.22
CA ASP A 30 13.58 -2.84 -5.88
C ASP A 30 12.50 -2.77 -4.82
N VAL A 31 12.86 -3.17 -3.60
CA VAL A 31 11.93 -3.30 -2.49
C VAL A 31 12.33 -2.40 -1.33
N LEU A 32 11.37 -1.61 -0.86
CA LEU A 32 11.54 -0.78 0.34
C LEU A 32 11.00 -1.50 1.58
N GLY A 33 11.82 -1.52 2.64
CA GLY A 33 11.48 -1.95 3.99
C GLY A 33 11.18 -3.44 4.17
N ALA A 34 11.84 -4.30 3.38
CA ALA A 34 11.71 -5.75 3.48
C ALA A 34 12.21 -6.28 4.84
N GLU A 35 13.39 -5.86 5.28
CA GLU A 35 14.02 -6.30 6.53
C GLU A 35 13.37 -5.65 7.77
N SER A 36 12.83 -4.44 7.61
CA SER A 36 12.18 -3.69 8.68
C SER A 36 10.68 -3.96 8.81
N HIS A 37 10.11 -4.72 7.87
CA HIS A 37 8.71 -5.16 7.85
C HIS A 37 7.69 -4.02 7.84
N ILE A 38 7.95 -2.94 7.07
CA ILE A 38 7.09 -1.76 7.02
C ILE A 38 5.76 -1.95 6.28
N PHE A 39 5.53 -3.13 5.69
CA PHE A 39 4.32 -3.46 4.96
C PHE A 39 3.55 -4.51 5.76
N GLY A 40 2.61 -4.08 6.58
CA GLY A 40 1.89 -4.99 7.46
C GLY A 40 0.91 -4.29 8.38
N TYR A 41 0.25 -5.14 9.17
CA TYR A 41 -0.91 -4.82 10.01
C TYR A 41 -2.10 -4.31 9.20
N GLU A 42 -2.03 -3.08 8.72
CA GLU A 42 -2.98 -2.49 7.77
C GLU A 42 -2.22 -1.69 6.71
N VAL A 43 -2.75 -1.72 5.49
CA VAL A 43 -2.23 -0.98 4.34
C VAL A 43 -3.36 -0.39 3.53
N ASP A 44 -3.12 0.78 2.95
CA ASP A 44 -4.09 1.48 2.12
C ASP A 44 -3.80 1.23 0.64
N GLY A 45 -4.86 0.91 -0.11
CA GLY A 45 -4.82 0.64 -1.54
C GLY A 45 -5.92 1.37 -2.30
N LEU A 46 -5.87 1.27 -3.63
CA LEU A 46 -6.92 1.74 -4.54
C LEU A 46 -6.90 0.90 -5.82
N ASP A 47 -7.97 1.01 -6.61
CA ASP A 47 -8.07 0.33 -7.90
C ASP A 47 -7.11 0.96 -8.92
N TYR A 48 -6.27 0.13 -9.56
CA TYR A 48 -5.28 0.58 -10.53
C TYR A 48 -5.23 -0.33 -11.77
N GLU A 49 -4.69 0.21 -12.85
CA GLU A 49 -4.28 -0.52 -14.04
C GLU A 49 -2.78 -0.35 -14.29
N ILE A 50 -2.15 -1.34 -14.92
CA ILE A 50 -0.75 -1.26 -15.33
C ILE A 50 -0.69 -0.91 -16.82
N HIS A 51 -0.07 0.22 -17.15
CA HIS A 51 0.24 0.62 -18.53
C HIS A 51 1.76 0.73 -18.68
N ASP A 52 2.32 0.02 -19.66
CA ASP A 52 3.76 0.00 -19.95
C ASP A 52 4.67 -0.26 -18.72
N GLY A 53 4.19 -1.10 -17.78
CA GLY A 53 4.91 -1.47 -16.57
C GLY A 53 4.71 -0.52 -15.38
N LEU A 54 3.93 0.56 -15.54
CA LEU A 54 3.67 1.52 -14.47
C LEU A 54 2.20 1.47 -14.01
N PRO A 55 1.93 1.59 -12.70
CA PRO A 55 0.58 1.65 -12.18
C PRO A 55 -0.01 3.06 -12.30
N TYR A 56 -1.29 3.07 -12.64
CA TYR A 56 -2.13 4.27 -12.74
C TYR A 56 -3.46 4.02 -12.01
N PRO A 57 -3.94 4.97 -11.19
CA PRO A 57 -5.27 4.87 -10.61
C PRO A 57 -6.33 4.73 -11.71
N THR A 58 -7.30 3.84 -11.51
CA THR A 58 -8.45 3.75 -12.42
C THR A 58 -9.37 4.96 -12.25
N ALA A 59 -10.25 5.20 -13.22
CA ALA A 59 -11.28 6.22 -13.11
C ALA A 59 -12.26 5.98 -11.94
N THR A 60 -12.41 4.73 -11.48
CA THR A 60 -13.30 4.37 -10.36
C THR A 60 -12.63 4.41 -9.00
N SER A 61 -11.30 4.57 -8.95
CA SER A 61 -10.51 4.61 -7.72
C SER A 61 -10.86 5.75 -6.77
N LYS A 62 -11.51 6.80 -7.29
CA LYS A 62 -11.77 8.08 -6.58
C LYS A 62 -10.49 8.77 -6.07
N ALA A 63 -9.33 8.37 -6.56
CA ALA A 63 -8.07 9.02 -6.24
C ALA A 63 -8.10 10.49 -6.73
N PRO A 64 -7.46 11.42 -6.00
CA PRO A 64 -7.28 12.79 -6.48
C PRO A 64 -6.62 12.82 -7.87
N GLU A 65 -7.00 13.79 -8.69
CA GLU A 65 -6.39 13.98 -10.01
C GLU A 65 -4.88 14.17 -9.89
N GLY A 66 -4.13 13.54 -10.81
CA GLY A 66 -2.67 13.59 -10.80
C GLY A 66 -2.01 12.69 -9.75
N THR A 67 -2.74 11.75 -9.14
CA THR A 67 -2.14 10.77 -8.22
C THR A 67 -1.14 9.86 -8.92
N GLU A 68 0.09 9.88 -8.44
CA GLU A 68 1.16 8.97 -8.84
C GLU A 68 1.23 7.81 -7.85
N ILE A 69 1.12 6.59 -8.37
CA ILE A 69 1.38 5.37 -7.58
C ILE A 69 2.87 5.07 -7.68
N LEU A 70 3.54 5.11 -6.53
CA LEU A 70 5.00 5.04 -6.41
C LEU A 70 5.50 3.63 -6.11
N ALA A 71 4.73 2.87 -5.34
CA ALA A 71 5.05 1.49 -4.96
C ALA A 71 3.76 0.69 -4.71
N ILE A 72 3.75 -0.61 -5.01
CA ILE A 72 2.59 -1.49 -4.77
C ILE A 72 3.05 -2.81 -4.17
N GLY A 73 2.54 -3.13 -2.98
CA GLY A 73 2.61 -4.45 -2.36
C GLY A 73 1.27 -5.17 -2.42
N MET A 74 1.30 -6.51 -2.53
CA MET A 74 0.09 -7.33 -2.46
C MET A 74 -0.37 -7.50 -1.01
N ALA A 75 -1.66 -7.31 -0.78
CA ALA A 75 -2.32 -7.50 0.51
C ALA A 75 -3.57 -8.38 0.37
N ALA A 76 -4.14 -8.81 1.48
CA ALA A 76 -5.42 -9.51 1.49
C ALA A 76 -6.22 -9.11 2.73
N GLN A 77 -7.53 -9.07 2.59
CA GLN A 77 -8.45 -8.83 3.69
C GLN A 77 -8.95 -10.11 4.36
N MET A 78 -8.47 -11.27 3.89
CA MET A 78 -8.81 -12.57 4.46
C MET A 78 -7.58 -13.46 4.50
N GLU A 79 -7.54 -14.35 5.49
CA GLU A 79 -6.47 -15.33 5.62
C GLU A 79 -6.53 -16.38 4.52
N TRP A 80 -5.37 -16.74 4.00
CA TRP A 80 -5.22 -17.86 3.08
C TRP A 80 -4.81 -19.11 3.85
N THR A 81 -5.65 -20.15 3.78
CA THR A 81 -5.45 -21.43 4.45
C THR A 81 -6.08 -22.56 3.64
N ALA A 82 -5.39 -23.71 3.58
CA ALA A 82 -5.92 -24.93 2.99
C ALA A 82 -6.53 -25.87 4.04
N ASP A 83 -6.26 -25.60 5.32
CA ASP A 83 -6.49 -26.51 6.44
C ASP A 83 -7.61 -26.05 7.38
N MET A 84 -8.28 -24.94 7.06
CA MET A 84 -9.39 -24.40 7.85
C MET A 84 -10.57 -24.05 6.95
N ALA A 85 -11.77 -24.23 7.48
CA ALA A 85 -12.99 -23.80 6.83
C ALA A 85 -13.02 -22.26 6.78
N ALA A 86 -13.67 -21.68 5.77
CA ALA A 86 -13.73 -20.22 5.63
C ALA A 86 -14.44 -19.56 6.83
N GLU A 87 -15.37 -20.29 7.44
CA GLU A 87 -16.14 -19.93 8.63
C GLU A 87 -15.26 -19.73 9.88
N ASP A 88 -14.09 -20.38 9.92
CA ASP A 88 -13.17 -20.34 11.05
C ASP A 88 -12.09 -19.26 10.91
N SER A 89 -12.10 -18.48 9.81
CA SER A 89 -11.18 -17.36 9.61
C SER A 89 -11.54 -16.20 10.54
N GLY A 90 -10.56 -15.73 11.34
CA GLY A 90 -10.76 -14.61 12.28
C GLY A 90 -11.18 -13.30 11.60
N LEU A 91 -10.89 -13.14 10.31
CA LEU A 91 -11.22 -11.97 9.51
C LEU A 91 -12.52 -12.11 8.69
N LEU A 92 -13.28 -13.20 8.91
CA LEU A 92 -14.49 -13.44 8.13
C LEU A 92 -15.54 -12.36 8.33
N ASN A 93 -15.82 -11.95 9.57
CA ASN A 93 -16.82 -10.92 9.83
C ASN A 93 -16.42 -9.59 9.19
N GLU A 94 -15.16 -9.19 9.32
CA GLU A 94 -14.63 -7.95 8.73
C GLU A 94 -14.79 -7.93 7.20
N ILE A 95 -14.58 -9.05 6.50
CA ILE A 95 -14.74 -9.05 5.03
C ILE A 95 -16.21 -8.89 4.61
N TYR A 96 -17.17 -9.39 5.39
CA TYR A 96 -18.60 -9.19 5.13
C TYR A 96 -18.99 -7.75 5.44
N GLU A 97 -18.52 -7.18 6.56
CA GLU A 97 -18.74 -5.77 6.90
C GLU A 97 -18.16 -4.83 5.84
N ASN A 98 -16.96 -5.13 5.34
CA ASN A 98 -16.35 -4.39 4.23
C ASN A 98 -17.13 -4.57 2.93
N GLY A 99 -17.73 -5.74 2.69
CA GLY A 99 -18.63 -6.00 1.57
C GLY A 99 -19.86 -5.08 1.61
N GLU A 100 -20.53 -5.01 2.75
CA GLU A 100 -21.64 -4.08 2.99
C GLU A 100 -21.20 -2.62 2.79
N LEU A 101 -20.06 -2.22 3.37
CA LEU A 101 -19.57 -0.85 3.30
C LEU A 101 -19.21 -0.42 1.87
N LEU A 102 -18.50 -1.27 1.12
CA LEU A 102 -17.96 -0.93 -0.19
C LEU A 102 -18.97 -1.13 -1.31
N PHE A 103 -19.87 -2.10 -1.17
CA PHE A 103 -20.78 -2.50 -2.25
C PHE A 103 -22.27 -2.42 -1.89
N GLY A 104 -22.62 -2.03 -0.67
CA GLY A 104 -23.99 -1.94 -0.16
C GLY A 104 -24.69 -3.29 0.09
N GLU A 105 -23.96 -4.40 -0.07
CA GLU A 105 -24.39 -5.77 0.25
C GLU A 105 -23.16 -6.69 0.27
N ALA A 106 -23.18 -7.73 1.09
CA ALA A 106 -22.10 -8.70 1.20
C ALA A 106 -22.45 -10.07 0.59
N THR A 107 -22.67 -10.11 -0.72
CA THR A 107 -22.85 -11.37 -1.44
C THR A 107 -21.53 -12.16 -1.55
N PRO A 108 -21.55 -13.50 -1.69
CA PRO A 108 -20.34 -14.30 -1.84
C PRO A 108 -19.41 -13.84 -2.97
N GLU A 109 -19.97 -13.35 -4.08
CA GLU A 109 -19.19 -12.81 -5.21
C GLU A 109 -18.44 -11.53 -4.82
N LYS A 110 -19.09 -10.64 -4.07
CA LYS A 110 -18.50 -9.38 -3.59
C LYS A 110 -17.43 -9.64 -2.54
N VAL A 111 -17.68 -10.57 -1.62
CA VAL A 111 -16.70 -11.03 -0.63
C VAL A 111 -15.47 -11.64 -1.32
N GLU A 112 -15.65 -12.44 -2.38
CA GLU A 112 -14.53 -13.01 -3.15
C GLU A 112 -13.64 -11.92 -3.77
N LYS A 113 -14.22 -10.79 -4.21
CA LYS A 113 -13.47 -9.64 -4.74
C LYS A 113 -12.57 -8.99 -3.68
N LEU A 114 -12.99 -9.01 -2.40
CA LEU A 114 -12.22 -8.41 -1.29
C LEU A 114 -11.09 -9.28 -0.78
N LYS A 115 -11.05 -10.58 -1.14
CA LYS A 115 -9.97 -11.48 -0.69
C LYS A 115 -8.59 -11.05 -1.18
N ARG A 116 -8.52 -10.35 -2.31
CA ARG A 116 -7.28 -9.88 -2.90
C ARG A 116 -7.28 -8.36 -2.86
N GLY A 117 -6.23 -7.79 -2.29
CA GLY A 117 -6.05 -6.36 -2.19
C GLY A 117 -4.63 -5.95 -2.50
N ASN A 118 -4.35 -4.70 -2.21
CA ASN A 118 -3.04 -4.10 -2.38
C ASN A 118 -2.83 -3.02 -1.32
N GLY A 119 -1.57 -2.73 -1.04
CA GLY A 119 -1.14 -1.56 -0.30
C GLY A 119 -0.18 -0.77 -1.17
N MET A 120 -0.23 0.56 -1.11
CA MET A 120 0.59 1.39 -1.97
C MET A 120 1.11 2.65 -1.32
N ILE A 121 2.24 3.12 -1.84
CA ILE A 121 2.72 4.47 -1.61
C ILE A 121 2.22 5.34 -2.75
N VAL A 122 1.56 6.46 -2.44
CA VAL A 122 1.08 7.41 -3.45
C VAL A 122 1.52 8.83 -3.15
N SER A 123 1.63 9.65 -4.20
CA SER A 123 1.88 11.08 -4.11
C SER A 123 0.92 11.84 -5.02
N PHE A 124 0.38 12.97 -4.55
CA PHE A 124 -0.51 13.81 -5.35
C PHE A 124 -0.51 15.26 -4.86
N LYS A 125 -0.88 16.19 -5.75
CA LYS A 125 -1.12 17.59 -5.38
C LYS A 125 -2.56 17.82 -4.95
N ARG A 126 -2.77 18.76 -4.03
CA ARG A 126 -4.11 19.20 -3.64
C ARG A 126 -4.09 20.69 -3.29
N GLY A 127 -4.67 21.49 -4.17
CA GLY A 127 -4.55 22.95 -4.10
C GLY A 127 -3.08 23.38 -4.20
N GLU A 128 -2.64 24.26 -3.30
CA GLU A 128 -1.25 24.70 -3.21
C GLU A 128 -0.33 23.68 -2.49
N GLY A 129 -0.89 22.58 -1.98
CA GLY A 129 -0.17 21.56 -1.24
C GLY A 129 0.11 20.28 -2.03
N GLU A 130 0.88 19.39 -1.42
CA GLU A 130 1.19 18.05 -1.90
C GLU A 130 1.05 17.06 -0.75
N VAL A 131 0.61 15.85 -1.04
CA VAL A 131 0.42 14.76 -0.09
C VAL A 131 1.33 13.62 -0.51
N PHE A 132 2.13 13.12 0.42
CA PHE A 132 2.82 11.84 0.31
C PHE A 132 2.17 10.89 1.31
N HIS A 133 1.61 9.78 0.82
CA HIS A 133 0.96 8.78 1.66
C HIS A 133 1.73 7.46 1.57
N ALA A 134 2.34 7.06 2.68
CA ALA A 134 3.10 5.81 2.77
C ALA A 134 2.18 4.57 2.82
N GLY A 135 0.90 4.75 3.20
CA GLY A 135 -0.11 3.70 3.11
C GLY A 135 0.16 2.45 3.96
N SER A 136 0.85 2.57 5.11
CA SER A 136 0.99 1.45 6.07
C SER A 136 1.13 1.92 7.51
N CYS A 137 0.48 1.18 8.43
CA CYS A 137 0.66 1.35 9.87
C CYS A 137 2.08 1.02 10.35
N GLU A 138 2.75 0.06 9.70
CA GLU A 138 4.06 -0.43 10.11
C GLU A 138 5.23 0.41 9.59
N TRP A 139 4.98 1.55 8.93
CA TRP A 139 6.05 2.46 8.52
C TRP A 139 6.96 2.85 9.70
N VAL A 140 6.37 3.03 10.88
CA VAL A 140 7.11 3.36 12.11
C VAL A 140 8.10 2.26 12.52
N ALA A 141 7.87 1.00 12.17
CA ALA A 141 8.82 -0.08 12.43
C ALA A 141 10.14 0.15 11.69
N GLY A 142 10.10 0.71 10.49
CA GLY A 142 11.30 1.10 9.74
C GLY A 142 12.12 2.16 10.47
N LEU A 143 11.46 3.16 11.06
CA LEU A 143 12.13 4.18 11.86
C LEU A 143 12.70 3.61 13.17
N LEU A 144 11.94 2.76 13.87
CA LEU A 144 12.39 2.13 15.13
C LEU A 144 13.57 1.17 14.93
N ARG A 145 13.65 0.53 13.76
CA ARG A 145 14.72 -0.40 13.39
C ARG A 145 15.87 0.27 12.65
N SER A 146 15.83 1.60 12.51
CA SER A 146 16.80 2.40 11.77
C SER A 146 17.07 1.88 10.35
N ASP A 147 16.00 1.57 9.62
CA ASP A 147 16.09 1.24 8.21
C ASP A 147 16.52 2.50 7.42
N PRO A 148 17.72 2.49 6.82
CA PRO A 148 18.30 3.70 6.24
C PRO A 148 17.48 4.23 5.07
N MET A 149 16.82 3.35 4.29
CA MET A 149 16.01 3.78 3.15
C MET A 149 14.69 4.39 3.63
N VAL A 150 14.05 3.81 4.65
CA VAL A 150 12.80 4.33 5.23
C VAL A 150 13.03 5.67 5.92
N GLU A 151 14.12 5.80 6.68
CA GLU A 151 14.53 7.07 7.29
C GLU A 151 14.82 8.13 6.22
N GLN A 152 15.52 7.76 5.14
CA GLN A 152 15.81 8.68 4.04
C GLN A 152 14.54 9.17 3.33
N VAL A 153 13.58 8.27 3.02
CA VAL A 153 12.28 8.67 2.44
C VAL A 153 11.55 9.61 3.38
N THR A 154 11.48 9.29 4.67
CA THR A 154 10.84 10.14 5.68
C THR A 154 11.52 11.51 5.76
N SER A 155 12.85 11.54 5.73
CA SER A 155 13.66 12.77 5.72
C SER A 155 13.38 13.62 4.48
N ASN A 156 13.29 13.00 3.30
CA ASN A 156 12.99 13.70 2.05
C ASN A 156 11.63 14.39 2.10
N VAL A 157 10.59 13.67 2.58
CA VAL A 157 9.22 14.19 2.73
C VAL A 157 9.21 15.37 3.70
N LEU A 158 9.78 15.21 4.89
CA LEU A 158 9.84 16.29 5.89
C LEU A 158 10.64 17.49 5.39
N LYS A 159 11.82 17.29 4.78
CA LYS A 159 12.63 18.38 4.22
C LYS A 159 11.87 19.13 3.14
N ARG A 160 11.12 18.45 2.29
CA ARG A 160 10.33 19.09 1.24
C ARG A 160 9.20 19.93 1.81
N TYR A 161 8.43 19.39 2.76
CA TYR A 161 7.24 20.08 3.28
C TYR A 161 7.55 21.11 4.38
N LEU A 162 8.71 21.02 5.02
CA LEU A 162 9.16 22.00 6.01
C LEU A 162 10.05 23.11 5.44
N ARG A 163 10.46 23.01 4.17
CA ARG A 163 11.11 24.14 3.48
C ARG A 163 10.11 25.28 3.43
N ARG A 164 10.40 26.34 4.18
CA ARG A 164 9.72 27.63 4.02
C ARG A 164 10.16 28.19 2.66
N GLY A 165 9.19 28.51 1.81
CA GLY A 165 9.40 29.35 0.63
C GLY A 165 9.84 30.75 1.01
#